data_AF-A0A957BRS1-F1
#
_entry.id   AF-A0A957BRS1-F1
#
_cell.length_a   1.000
_cell.length_b   1.000
_cell.length_c   1.000
_cell.angle_alpha   90.00
_cell.angle_beta   90.00
_cell.angle_gamma   90.00
#
_symmetry.space_group_name_H-M   'P 1'
#
loop_
_entity.id
_entity.type
_entity.pdbx_description
1 polymer ?
#
loop_
_entity_poly.entity_id
_entity_poly.type
_entity_poly.pdbx_seq_one_letter_code
_entity_poly.pdbx_strand_id
1 'polypeptide(L)'
;IVPPADYFPLVREICNKYDVLLIADEVITGFGRTGEMFALRHFGIEPDILSFAKGVTSGYQPLGGIQFTDAIRDAIDSASDAEIWMHGYTYSGHATACAVGLANIEIIEREQLVERAKTLGPRLLSGLQTLLEFPFVGEVRGLGLVCGVEIVTDKDSRTPDAALAGKIAKMAQDRGLRTRTLGSTLAFSPPLVISEEEIDEIVSILGGVMDSL
;
A
#
# COMPACT_ATOMS: atom_id res chain seq x y z
N ILE A 1 -5.06 -7.58 3.37
CA ILE A 1 -5.09 -8.89 2.67
C ILE A 1 -4.71 -8.61 1.22
N VAL A 2 -3.86 -9.43 0.60
CA VAL A 2 -3.60 -9.33 -0.85
C VAL A 2 -4.74 -10.08 -1.56
N PRO A 3 -5.52 -9.44 -2.42
CA PRO A 3 -6.62 -10.13 -3.10
C PRO A 3 -6.10 -11.24 -4.01
N PRO A 4 -6.80 -12.38 -4.10
CA PRO A 4 -6.54 -13.38 -5.13
C PRO A 4 -6.57 -12.78 -6.55
N ALA A 5 -5.85 -13.39 -7.49
CA ALA A 5 -5.66 -12.85 -8.84
C ALA A 5 -6.98 -12.64 -9.63
N ASP A 6 -8.01 -13.42 -9.32
CA ASP A 6 -9.34 -13.37 -9.95
C ASP A 6 -10.31 -12.41 -9.26
N TYR A 7 -10.00 -11.93 -8.05
CA TYR A 7 -10.92 -11.10 -7.25
C TYR A 7 -11.33 -9.82 -7.99
N PHE A 8 -10.37 -9.00 -8.39
CA PHE A 8 -10.65 -7.73 -9.05
C PHE A 8 -11.25 -7.90 -10.47
N PRO A 9 -10.79 -8.84 -11.31
CA PRO A 9 -11.48 -9.18 -12.55
C PRO A 9 -12.96 -9.52 -12.35
N LEU A 10 -13.30 -10.35 -11.35
CA LEU A 10 -14.69 -10.70 -11.04
C LEU A 10 -15.50 -9.50 -10.55
N VAL A 11 -14.93 -8.66 -9.68
CA VAL A 11 -15.57 -7.41 -9.24
C VAL A 11 -15.86 -6.50 -10.44
N ARG A 12 -14.88 -6.34 -11.34
CA ARG A 12 -15.03 -5.50 -12.54
C ARG A 12 -16.14 -6.03 -13.46
N GLU A 13 -16.22 -7.33 -13.67
CA GLU A 13 -17.28 -7.98 -14.46
C GLU A 13 -18.67 -7.68 -13.87
N ILE A 14 -18.82 -7.83 -12.56
CA ILE A 14 -20.08 -7.55 -11.85
C ILE A 14 -20.46 -6.08 -11.98
N CYS A 15 -19.51 -5.16 -11.73
CA CYS A 15 -19.73 -3.73 -11.88
C CYS A 15 -20.21 -3.37 -13.29
N ASN A 16 -19.62 -3.95 -14.33
CA ASN A 16 -20.03 -3.72 -15.72
C ASN A 16 -21.43 -4.28 -16.01
N LYS A 17 -21.75 -5.47 -15.48
CA LYS A 17 -23.05 -6.12 -15.69
C LYS A 17 -24.23 -5.31 -15.11
N TYR A 18 -23.99 -4.63 -13.98
CA TYR A 18 -25.04 -3.94 -13.23
C TYR A 18 -24.94 -2.41 -13.29
N ASP A 19 -24.09 -1.87 -14.18
CA ASP A 19 -23.87 -0.43 -14.35
C ASP A 19 -23.50 0.27 -13.02
N VAL A 20 -22.53 -0.32 -12.31
CA VAL A 20 -22.00 0.18 -11.05
C VAL A 20 -20.58 0.71 -11.28
N LEU A 21 -20.33 1.95 -10.87
CA LEU A 21 -18.99 2.54 -10.92
C LEU A 21 -18.05 1.83 -9.92
N LEU A 22 -16.83 1.55 -10.37
CA LEU A 22 -15.75 1.03 -9.54
C LEU A 22 -14.81 2.15 -9.13
N ILE A 23 -14.65 2.35 -7.83
CA ILE A 23 -13.69 3.30 -7.26
C ILE A 23 -12.49 2.52 -6.70
N ALA A 24 -11.29 2.85 -7.18
CA ALA A 24 -10.04 2.35 -6.64
C ALA A 24 -9.45 3.34 -5.64
N ASP A 25 -9.32 2.93 -4.38
CA ASP A 25 -8.51 3.67 -3.40
C ASP A 25 -7.05 3.21 -3.52
N GLU A 26 -6.26 3.98 -4.26
CA GLU A 26 -4.84 3.74 -4.48
C GLU A 26 -3.96 4.69 -3.64
N VAL A 27 -4.50 5.22 -2.53
CA VAL A 27 -3.77 6.16 -1.67
C VAL A 27 -2.49 5.54 -1.09
N ILE A 28 -2.48 4.24 -0.79
CA ILE A 28 -1.27 3.53 -0.30
C ILE A 28 -0.53 2.85 -1.45
N THR A 29 -1.28 2.23 -2.35
CA THR A 29 -0.76 1.30 -3.36
C THR A 29 -0.25 1.99 -4.62
N GLY A 30 -0.71 3.21 -4.90
CA GLY A 30 -0.22 4.02 -6.00
C GLY A 30 1.24 4.46 -5.81
N PHE A 31 1.83 4.92 -6.91
CA PHE A 31 3.21 5.38 -7.03
C PHE A 31 4.25 4.30 -6.68
N GLY A 32 4.01 3.05 -7.10
CA GLY A 32 5.05 2.01 -7.13
C GLY A 32 5.09 1.05 -5.94
N ARG A 33 4.28 1.27 -4.89
CA ARG A 33 4.35 0.51 -3.63
C ARG A 33 4.32 -1.01 -3.81
N THR A 34 3.47 -1.50 -4.71
CA THR A 34 3.27 -2.93 -4.95
C THR A 34 4.15 -3.50 -6.07
N GLY A 35 5.01 -2.69 -6.70
CA GLY A 35 5.79 -3.07 -7.86
C GLY A 35 5.11 -2.78 -9.21
N GLU A 36 4.00 -2.05 -9.20
CA GLU A 36 3.38 -1.41 -10.35
C GLU A 36 3.06 0.04 -9.97
N MET A 37 2.94 0.95 -10.96
CA MET A 37 2.63 2.36 -10.68
C MET A 37 1.30 2.52 -9.91
N PHE A 38 0.31 1.69 -10.21
CA PHE A 38 -0.94 1.55 -9.48
C PHE A 38 -1.29 0.06 -9.39
N ALA A 39 -1.76 -0.40 -8.23
CA ALA A 39 -1.89 -1.83 -7.95
C ALA A 39 -2.92 -2.54 -8.81
N LEU A 40 -3.99 -1.85 -9.27
CA LEU A 40 -4.96 -2.47 -10.17
C LEU A 40 -4.35 -2.98 -11.48
N ARG A 41 -3.18 -2.47 -11.89
CA ARG A 41 -2.45 -3.00 -13.06
C ARG A 41 -2.04 -4.46 -12.89
N HIS A 42 -1.78 -4.92 -11.66
CA HIS A 42 -1.51 -6.35 -11.40
C HIS A 42 -2.67 -7.25 -11.80
N PHE A 43 -3.89 -6.71 -11.85
CA PHE A 43 -5.12 -7.43 -12.11
C PHE A 43 -5.68 -7.16 -13.52
N GLY A 44 -5.01 -6.32 -14.31
CA GLY A 44 -5.43 -6.00 -15.68
C GLY A 44 -6.78 -5.29 -15.78
N ILE A 45 -7.21 -4.57 -14.74
CA ILE A 45 -8.47 -3.83 -14.73
C ILE A 45 -8.25 -2.33 -14.57
N GLU A 46 -9.20 -1.55 -15.07
CA GLU A 46 -9.26 -0.10 -14.91
C GLU A 46 -10.49 0.29 -14.06
N PRO A 47 -10.33 1.18 -13.07
CA PRO A 47 -11.44 1.71 -12.31
C PRO A 47 -12.11 2.88 -13.04
N ASP A 48 -13.34 3.18 -12.65
CA ASP A 48 -14.06 4.36 -13.15
C ASP A 48 -13.56 5.64 -12.44
N ILE A 49 -13.18 5.52 -11.16
CA ILE A 49 -12.57 6.59 -10.36
C ILE A 49 -11.37 6.02 -9.62
N LEU A 50 -10.25 6.74 -9.59
CA LEU A 50 -9.06 6.41 -8.82
C LEU A 50 -8.75 7.53 -7.82
N SER A 51 -8.67 7.21 -6.54
CA SER A 51 -8.22 8.12 -5.48
C SER A 51 -6.73 7.90 -5.19
N PHE A 52 -5.97 8.99 -5.06
CA PHE A 52 -4.54 8.93 -4.77
C PHE A 52 -4.11 10.01 -3.77
N ALA A 53 -3.06 9.73 -3.00
CA ALA A 53 -2.33 10.70 -2.17
C ALA A 53 -0.96 10.09 -1.80
N LYS A 54 -0.43 10.39 -0.60
CA LYS A 54 0.80 9.81 -0.01
C LYS A 54 2.00 9.77 -0.96
N GLY A 55 2.15 8.68 -1.71
CA GLY A 55 3.24 8.43 -2.64
C GLY A 55 3.35 9.47 -3.75
N VAL A 56 2.28 10.22 -4.06
CA VAL A 56 2.28 11.29 -5.09
C VAL A 56 3.35 12.36 -4.84
N THR A 57 3.66 12.62 -3.58
CA THR A 57 4.69 13.59 -3.16
C THR A 57 5.74 12.95 -2.25
N SER A 58 5.73 11.63 -2.08
CA SER A 58 6.55 10.91 -1.07
C SER A 58 6.54 11.54 0.32
N GLY A 59 5.42 12.19 0.70
CA GLY A 59 5.27 12.86 1.99
C GLY A 59 5.92 14.26 2.12
N TYR A 60 6.54 14.79 1.06
CA TYR A 60 7.18 16.11 1.09
C TYR A 60 6.19 17.29 1.16
N GLN A 61 5.00 17.14 0.57
CA GLN A 61 3.91 18.12 0.61
C GLN A 61 2.54 17.41 0.63
N PRO A 62 1.51 17.98 1.28
CA PRO A 62 0.15 17.45 1.19
C PRO A 62 -0.38 17.59 -0.25
N LEU A 63 -0.61 16.47 -0.90
CA LEU A 63 -1.27 16.40 -2.20
C LEU A 63 -2.06 15.09 -2.28
N GLY A 64 -3.25 15.19 -2.86
CA GLY A 64 -4.09 14.07 -3.21
C GLY A 64 -5.09 14.51 -4.26
N GLY A 65 -5.77 13.55 -4.85
CA GLY A 65 -6.74 13.83 -5.89
C GLY A 65 -7.52 12.60 -6.29
N ILE A 66 -8.48 12.84 -7.17
CA ILE A 66 -9.22 11.80 -7.86
C ILE A 66 -8.94 11.92 -9.37
N GLN A 67 -8.82 10.79 -10.04
CA GLN A 67 -8.90 10.67 -11.48
C GLN A 67 -10.21 9.96 -11.79
N PHE A 68 -10.85 10.29 -12.91
CA PHE A 68 -12.07 9.65 -13.34
C PHE A 68 -12.10 9.52 -14.85
N THR A 69 -12.89 8.57 -15.35
CA THR A 69 -13.02 8.29 -16.77
C THR A 69 -13.62 9.45 -17.56
N ASP A 70 -13.38 9.43 -18.86
CA ASP A 70 -13.99 10.34 -19.82
C ASP A 70 -15.52 10.35 -19.72
N ALA A 71 -16.14 9.19 -19.52
CA ALA A 71 -17.59 9.09 -19.36
C ALA A 71 -18.11 9.90 -18.16
N ILE A 72 -17.39 9.87 -17.03
CA ILE A 72 -17.74 10.66 -15.84
C ILE A 72 -17.49 12.15 -16.07
N ARG A 73 -16.35 12.49 -16.69
CA ARG A 73 -16.06 13.88 -17.06
C ARG A 73 -17.17 14.44 -17.96
N ASP A 74 -17.54 13.73 -19.01
CA ASP A 74 -18.53 14.18 -19.98
C ASP A 74 -19.93 14.31 -19.33
N ALA A 75 -20.27 13.45 -18.37
CA ALA A 75 -21.49 13.58 -17.57
C ALA A 75 -21.49 14.83 -16.68
N ILE A 76 -20.33 15.18 -16.09
CA ILE A 76 -20.17 16.41 -15.30
C ILE A 76 -20.25 17.64 -16.21
N ASP A 77 -19.58 17.62 -17.36
CA ASP A 77 -19.49 18.75 -18.29
C ASP A 77 -20.81 19.04 -19.03
N SER A 78 -21.66 18.01 -19.20
CA SER A 78 -22.99 18.15 -19.81
C SER A 78 -24.10 18.44 -18.80
N ALA A 79 -23.79 18.50 -17.50
CA ALA A 79 -24.77 18.81 -16.47
C ALA A 79 -25.37 20.20 -16.67
N SER A 80 -26.65 20.35 -16.33
CA SER A 80 -27.30 21.66 -16.36
C SER A 80 -26.69 22.61 -15.32
N ASP A 81 -26.89 23.92 -15.46
CA ASP A 81 -26.47 24.90 -14.44
C ASP A 81 -27.05 24.58 -13.04
N ALA A 82 -28.19 23.89 -12.99
CA ALA A 82 -28.82 23.47 -11.74
C ALA A 82 -28.13 22.26 -11.08
N GLU A 83 -27.31 21.52 -11.82
CA GLU A 83 -26.63 20.27 -11.42
C GLU A 83 -25.10 20.41 -11.51
N ILE A 84 -24.61 21.63 -11.69
CA ILE A 84 -23.18 21.91 -11.81
C ILE A 84 -22.40 21.39 -10.60
N TRP A 85 -21.23 20.82 -10.86
CA TRP A 85 -20.33 20.28 -9.85
C TRP A 85 -19.72 21.40 -8.98
N MET A 86 -20.44 21.79 -7.93
CA MET A 86 -20.03 22.83 -6.98
C MET A 86 -19.13 22.27 -5.87
N HIS A 87 -17.95 21.77 -6.25
CA HIS A 87 -16.99 21.22 -5.30
C HIS A 87 -15.57 21.74 -5.55
N GLY A 88 -14.92 22.19 -4.48
CA GLY A 88 -13.54 22.65 -4.51
C GLY A 88 -13.05 23.01 -3.11
N TYR A 89 -11.73 22.97 -2.92
CA TYR A 89 -11.06 23.39 -1.71
C TYR A 89 -10.20 24.63 -2.00
N THR A 90 -9.96 25.47 -0.99
CA THR A 90 -9.12 26.67 -1.11
C THR A 90 -7.74 26.37 -1.72
N TYR A 91 -7.19 25.19 -1.43
CA TYR A 91 -5.87 24.76 -1.90
C TYR A 91 -5.92 23.68 -3.00
N SER A 92 -7.08 23.48 -3.65
CA SER A 92 -7.16 22.62 -4.83
C SER A 92 -6.16 23.09 -5.89
N GLY A 93 -5.26 22.19 -6.33
CA GLY A 93 -4.23 22.51 -7.32
C GLY A 93 -3.09 23.41 -6.81
N HIS A 94 -2.79 23.40 -5.50
CA HIS A 94 -1.71 24.23 -4.92
C HIS A 94 -0.37 24.05 -5.67
N ALA A 95 0.11 25.13 -6.31
CA ALA A 95 1.24 25.08 -7.24
C ALA A 95 2.50 24.42 -6.66
N THR A 96 2.87 24.72 -5.41
CA THR A 96 4.04 24.10 -4.75
C THR A 96 3.87 22.60 -4.56
N ALA A 97 2.66 22.15 -4.22
CA ALA A 97 2.40 20.72 -4.00
C ALA A 97 2.47 19.98 -5.35
N CYS A 98 1.91 20.58 -6.41
CA CYS A 98 2.02 20.05 -7.77
C CYS A 98 3.48 19.99 -8.26
N ALA A 99 4.28 21.03 -8.03
CA ALA A 99 5.69 21.04 -8.41
C ALA A 99 6.49 19.94 -7.69
N VAL A 100 6.24 19.73 -6.40
CA VAL A 100 6.83 18.61 -5.63
C VAL A 100 6.34 17.27 -6.18
N GLY A 101 5.06 17.14 -6.52
CA GLY A 101 4.51 15.92 -7.12
C GLY A 101 5.17 15.56 -8.44
N LEU A 102 5.38 16.55 -9.33
CA LEU A 102 6.08 16.35 -10.60
C LEU A 102 7.52 15.89 -10.40
N ALA A 103 8.28 16.58 -9.53
CA ALA A 103 9.65 16.20 -9.22
C ALA A 103 9.74 14.80 -8.59
N ASN A 104 8.77 14.43 -7.74
CA ASN A 104 8.69 13.11 -7.15
C ASN A 104 8.44 12.01 -8.19
N ILE A 105 7.50 12.23 -9.12
CA ILE A 105 7.24 11.27 -10.21
C ILE A 105 8.48 11.12 -11.09
N GLU A 106 9.15 12.22 -11.43
CA GLU A 106 10.41 12.19 -12.21
C GLU A 106 11.49 11.35 -11.51
N ILE A 107 11.62 11.47 -10.18
CA ILE A 107 12.54 10.64 -9.39
C ILE A 107 12.14 9.16 -9.45
N ILE A 108 10.85 8.85 -9.24
CA ILE A 108 10.32 7.48 -9.30
C ILE A 108 10.66 6.81 -10.63
N GLU A 109 10.48 7.53 -11.73
CA GLU A 109 10.77 7.05 -13.09
C GLU A 109 12.27 6.94 -13.36
N ARG A 110 13.04 7.99 -13.08
CA ARG A 110 14.49 8.06 -13.34
C ARG A 110 15.27 7.00 -12.57
N GLU A 111 14.88 6.74 -11.33
CA GLU A 111 15.56 5.78 -10.43
C GLU A 111 14.90 4.40 -10.44
N GLN A 112 13.89 4.18 -11.31
CA GLN A 112 13.20 2.90 -11.51
C GLN A 112 12.66 2.34 -10.18
N LEU A 113 12.05 3.20 -9.36
CA LEU A 113 11.63 2.84 -8.00
C LEU A 113 10.48 1.82 -7.99
N VAL A 114 9.66 1.79 -9.06
CA VAL A 114 8.61 0.79 -9.24
C VAL A 114 9.24 -0.59 -9.47
N GLU A 115 10.23 -0.67 -10.35
CA GLU A 115 10.97 -1.89 -10.69
C GLU A 115 11.78 -2.40 -9.50
N ARG A 116 12.34 -1.48 -8.70
CA ARG A 116 12.97 -1.82 -7.41
C ARG A 116 11.97 -2.47 -6.47
N ALA A 117 10.78 -1.89 -6.30
CA ALA A 117 9.75 -2.48 -5.44
C ALA A 117 9.28 -3.86 -5.95
N LYS A 118 9.21 -4.04 -7.26
CA LYS A 118 8.90 -5.33 -7.92
C LYS A 118 9.97 -6.39 -7.65
N THR A 119 11.25 -6.00 -7.68
CA THR A 119 12.39 -6.91 -7.47
C THR A 119 12.63 -7.22 -5.99
N LEU A 120 12.55 -6.22 -5.12
CA LEU A 120 12.85 -6.34 -3.69
C LEU A 120 11.65 -6.82 -2.86
N GLY A 121 10.43 -6.64 -3.35
CA GLY A 121 9.21 -7.13 -2.69
C GLY A 121 9.25 -8.62 -2.35
N PRO A 122 9.59 -9.52 -3.31
CA PRO A 122 9.79 -10.93 -3.02
C PRO A 122 10.84 -11.20 -1.94
N ARG A 123 11.96 -10.47 -1.92
CA ARG A 123 13.00 -10.61 -0.88
C ARG A 123 12.43 -10.27 0.50
N LEU A 124 11.76 -9.13 0.63
CA LEU A 124 11.12 -8.71 1.88
C LEU A 124 10.09 -9.75 2.33
N LEU A 125 9.21 -10.20 1.43
CA LEU A 125 8.18 -11.18 1.76
C LEU A 125 8.77 -12.51 2.20
N SER A 126 9.73 -13.06 1.44
CA SER A 126 10.39 -14.32 1.77
C SER A 126 11.19 -14.24 3.06
N GLY A 127 11.87 -13.12 3.32
CA GLY A 127 12.57 -12.88 4.57
C GLY A 127 11.61 -12.84 5.76
N LEU A 128 10.50 -12.11 5.65
CA LEU A 128 9.48 -12.11 6.72
C LEU A 128 8.81 -13.48 6.90
N GLN A 129 8.68 -14.27 5.83
CA GLN A 129 8.10 -15.62 5.90
C GLN A 129 8.97 -16.59 6.73
N THR A 130 10.26 -16.34 6.93
CA THR A 130 11.07 -17.18 7.83
C THR A 130 10.56 -17.12 9.27
N LEU A 131 9.96 -16.00 9.67
CA LEU A 131 9.35 -15.80 10.99
C LEU A 131 8.14 -16.73 11.23
N LEU A 132 7.64 -17.42 10.19
CA LEU A 132 6.63 -18.47 10.37
C LEU A 132 7.15 -19.66 11.18
N GLU A 133 8.44 -19.75 11.51
CA GLU A 133 8.93 -20.75 12.46
C GLU A 133 8.37 -20.54 13.88
N PHE A 134 8.13 -19.29 14.29
CA PHE A 134 7.64 -18.96 15.62
C PHE A 134 6.18 -19.40 15.81
N PRO A 135 5.81 -19.99 16.97
CA PRO A 135 4.48 -20.54 17.20
C PRO A 135 3.37 -19.48 17.27
N PHE A 136 3.74 -18.22 17.50
CA PHE A 136 2.83 -17.08 17.59
C PHE A 136 2.79 -16.23 16.30
N VAL A 137 3.42 -16.68 15.20
CA VAL A 137 3.30 -16.04 13.88
C VAL A 137 2.31 -16.85 13.04
N GLY A 138 1.13 -16.28 12.81
CA GLY A 138 0.00 -16.97 12.19
C GLY A 138 0.00 -16.89 10.66
N GLU A 139 0.32 -15.72 10.11
CA GLU A 139 0.38 -15.49 8.67
C GLU A 139 1.43 -14.42 8.34
N VAL A 140 2.09 -14.59 7.19
CA VAL A 140 2.90 -13.55 6.56
C VAL A 140 2.38 -13.34 5.13
N ARG A 141 2.00 -12.10 4.81
CA ARG A 141 1.36 -11.74 3.54
C ARG A 141 1.85 -10.40 3.04
N GLY A 142 1.90 -10.21 1.72
CA GLY A 142 2.33 -8.94 1.13
C GLY A 142 2.40 -8.98 -0.38
N LEU A 143 2.54 -7.80 -0.99
CA LEU A 143 2.76 -7.61 -2.42
C LEU A 143 3.68 -6.40 -2.61
N GLY A 144 4.77 -6.56 -3.36
CA GLY A 144 5.81 -5.53 -3.46
C GLY A 144 6.38 -5.16 -2.09
N LEU A 145 6.63 -3.87 -1.87
CA LEU A 145 7.16 -3.35 -0.59
C LEU A 145 6.04 -2.97 0.38
N VAL A 146 4.98 -3.77 0.47
CA VAL A 146 3.97 -3.70 1.53
C VAL A 146 3.66 -5.11 2.05
N CYS A 147 4.06 -5.37 3.29
CA CYS A 147 3.95 -6.68 3.94
C CYS A 147 3.35 -6.56 5.34
N GLY A 148 2.76 -7.65 5.82
CA GLY A 148 2.23 -7.80 7.17
C GLY A 148 2.64 -9.14 7.78
N VAL A 149 3.02 -9.11 9.05
CA VAL A 149 3.27 -10.29 9.88
C VAL A 149 2.22 -10.32 10.98
N GLU A 150 1.33 -11.32 10.94
CA GLU A 150 0.23 -11.45 11.90
C GLU A 150 0.65 -12.28 13.10
N ILE A 151 0.44 -11.69 14.29
CA ILE A 151 0.71 -12.33 15.57
C ILE A 151 -0.58 -12.93 16.13
N VAL A 152 -0.47 -14.17 16.60
CA VAL A 152 -1.58 -14.95 17.15
C VAL A 152 -1.16 -15.61 18.45
N THR A 153 -2.12 -16.04 19.27
CA THR A 153 -1.83 -16.81 20.49
C THR A 153 -1.17 -18.15 20.17
N ASP A 154 -1.64 -18.80 19.10
CA ASP A 154 -1.16 -20.07 18.57
C ASP A 154 -1.67 -20.27 17.14
N LYS A 155 -1.02 -21.17 16.39
CA LYS A 155 -1.33 -21.42 14.96
C LYS A 155 -2.63 -22.17 14.71
N ASP A 156 -3.15 -22.90 15.70
CA ASP A 156 -4.34 -23.73 15.54
C ASP A 156 -5.60 -22.88 15.68
N SER A 157 -5.69 -22.10 16.75
CA SER A 157 -6.80 -21.18 17.00
C SER A 157 -6.74 -19.94 16.11
N ARG A 158 -5.53 -19.53 15.70
CA ARG A 158 -5.25 -18.26 15.00
C ARG A 158 -5.88 -17.05 15.69
N THR A 159 -6.04 -17.11 17.00
CA THR A 159 -6.64 -16.01 17.77
C THR A 159 -5.70 -14.81 17.74
N PRO A 160 -6.11 -13.63 17.24
CA PRO A 160 -5.25 -12.46 17.14
C PRO A 160 -4.69 -12.01 18.50
N ASP A 161 -3.37 -11.81 18.61
CA ASP A 161 -2.73 -11.30 19.83
C ASP A 161 -2.12 -9.91 19.61
N ALA A 162 -2.95 -8.88 19.80
CA ALA A 162 -2.52 -7.49 19.67
C ALA A 162 -1.54 -7.04 20.77
N ALA A 163 -1.59 -7.66 21.95
CA ALA A 163 -0.71 -7.30 23.06
C ALA A 163 0.72 -7.78 22.76
N LEU A 164 0.87 -9.02 22.28
CA LEU A 164 2.15 -9.55 21.85
C LEU A 164 2.71 -8.81 20.63
N ALA A 165 1.87 -8.48 19.64
CA ALA A 165 2.29 -7.63 18.52
C ALA A 165 2.83 -6.26 18.99
N GLY A 166 2.14 -5.62 19.94
CA GLY A 166 2.59 -4.38 20.58
C GLY A 166 3.94 -4.52 21.29
N LYS A 167 4.13 -5.62 22.02
CA LYS A 167 5.40 -5.94 22.70
C LYS A 167 6.54 -6.14 21.69
N ILE A 168 6.32 -6.94 20.65
CA ILE A 168 7.32 -7.19 19.59
C ILE A 168 7.69 -5.87 18.89
N ALA A 169 6.71 -5.05 18.52
CA ALA A 169 6.94 -3.76 17.87
C ALA A 169 7.78 -2.83 18.75
N LYS A 170 7.50 -2.78 20.05
CA LYS A 170 8.27 -1.97 21.00
C LYS A 170 9.71 -2.48 21.14
N MET A 171 9.91 -3.79 21.27
CA MET A 171 11.25 -4.39 21.35
C MET A 171 12.06 -4.20 20.06
N ALA A 172 11.42 -4.31 18.89
CA ALA A 172 12.03 -4.02 17.60
C ALA A 172 12.45 -2.55 17.50
N GLN A 173 11.60 -1.62 17.98
CA GLN A 173 11.92 -0.20 18.03
C GLN A 173 13.12 0.10 18.93
N ASP A 174 13.24 -0.57 20.07
CA ASP A 174 14.40 -0.42 20.96
C ASP A 174 15.71 -0.94 20.34
N ARG A 175 15.61 -1.73 19.26
CA ARG A 175 16.73 -2.19 18.42
C ARG A 175 16.89 -1.42 17.10
N GLY A 176 16.16 -0.32 16.93
CA GLY A 176 16.28 0.57 15.75
C GLY A 176 15.25 0.33 14.65
N LEU A 177 14.41 -0.71 14.74
CA LEU A 177 13.39 -1.01 13.72
C LEU A 177 12.02 -0.45 14.09
N ARG A 178 11.53 0.54 13.34
CA ARG A 178 10.15 1.03 13.50
C ARG A 178 9.18 0.26 12.61
N THR A 179 8.16 -0.32 13.24
CA THR A 179 7.00 -0.92 12.57
C THR A 179 5.71 -0.39 13.19
N ARG A 180 4.60 -0.44 12.42
CA ARG A 180 3.28 -0.06 12.91
C ARG A 180 2.48 -1.30 13.25
N THR A 181 1.85 -1.34 14.41
CA THR A 181 0.84 -2.36 14.76
C THR A 181 -0.53 -1.95 14.22
N LEU A 182 -1.18 -2.89 13.52
CA LEU A 182 -2.56 -2.81 13.06
C LEU A 182 -3.32 -3.98 13.69
N GLY A 183 -3.86 -3.76 14.88
CA GLY A 183 -4.32 -4.87 15.73
C GLY A 183 -3.14 -5.77 16.07
N SER A 184 -3.21 -7.05 15.67
CA SER A 184 -2.14 -8.03 15.86
C SER A 184 -1.15 -8.13 14.70
N THR A 185 -1.29 -7.31 13.65
CA THR A 185 -0.38 -7.33 12.50
C THR A 185 0.72 -6.28 12.63
N LEU A 186 1.98 -6.69 12.50
CA LEU A 186 3.12 -5.80 12.27
C LEU A 186 3.16 -5.43 10.79
N ALA A 187 3.03 -4.14 10.47
CA ALA A 187 2.95 -3.65 9.09
C ALA A 187 4.29 -3.05 8.63
N PHE A 188 4.78 -3.52 7.49
CA PHE A 188 6.03 -3.10 6.86
C PHE A 188 5.74 -2.45 5.52
N SER A 189 6.23 -1.22 5.34
CA SER A 189 6.14 -0.45 4.09
C SER A 189 7.36 0.46 3.92
N PRO A 190 8.57 -0.11 3.80
CA PRO A 190 9.81 0.66 3.79
C PRO A 190 9.87 1.64 2.60
N PRO A 191 10.72 2.67 2.61
CA PRO A 191 10.93 3.52 1.43
C PRO A 191 11.27 2.68 0.17
N LEU A 192 10.87 3.13 -1.03
CA LEU A 192 11.15 2.39 -2.27
C LEU A 192 12.65 2.29 -2.60
N VAL A 193 13.46 3.14 -1.95
CA VAL A 193 14.91 3.15 -2.05
C VAL A 193 15.60 2.12 -1.15
N ILE A 194 14.86 1.37 -0.33
CA ILE A 194 15.42 0.37 0.60
C ILE A 194 16.42 -0.56 -0.10
N SER A 195 17.50 -0.91 0.59
CA SER A 195 18.52 -1.85 0.10
C SER A 195 18.22 -3.31 0.47
N GLU A 196 18.94 -4.25 -0.12
CA GLU A 196 18.84 -5.67 0.26
C GLU A 196 19.32 -5.90 1.70
N GLU A 197 20.39 -5.21 2.10
CA GLU A 197 20.96 -5.27 3.45
C GLU A 197 20.00 -4.70 4.50
N GLU A 198 19.31 -3.59 4.19
CA GLU A 198 18.29 -3.02 5.07
C GLU A 198 17.08 -3.95 5.20
N ILE A 199 16.71 -4.69 4.15
CA ILE A 199 15.68 -5.75 4.23
C ILE A 199 16.14 -6.87 5.16
N ASP A 200 17.38 -7.32 5.03
CA ASP A 200 17.94 -8.38 5.88
C ASP A 200 18.03 -7.93 7.34
N GLU A 201 18.35 -6.65 7.59
CA GLU A 201 18.36 -6.05 8.92
C GLU A 201 16.95 -6.05 9.56
N ILE A 202 15.90 -5.75 8.79
CA ILE A 202 14.50 -5.85 9.27
C ILE A 202 14.23 -7.27 9.80
N VAL A 203 14.57 -8.29 9.01
CA VAL A 203 14.30 -9.70 9.34
C VAL A 203 15.13 -10.13 10.54
N SER A 204 16.42 -9.77 10.57
CA SER A 204 17.35 -10.08 11.66
C SER A 204 16.89 -9.49 13.00
N ILE A 205 16.46 -8.21 13.01
CA ILE A 205 15.96 -7.57 14.22
C ILE A 205 14.70 -8.27 14.72
N LEU A 206 13.76 -8.60 13.83
CA LEU A 206 12.51 -9.27 14.21
C LEU A 206 12.77 -10.68 14.75
N GLY A 207 13.56 -11.49 14.04
CA GLY A 207 13.94 -12.83 14.48
C GLY A 207 14.56 -12.82 15.86
N GLY A 208 15.57 -11.97 16.07
CA GLY A 208 16.21 -11.86 17.38
C GLY A 208 15.32 -11.28 18.48
N VAL A 209 14.26 -10.52 18.16
CA VAL A 209 13.27 -10.07 19.15
C VAL A 209 12.36 -11.25 19.51
N MET A 210 11.89 -11.99 18.51
CA MET A 210 10.99 -13.13 18.67
C MET A 210 11.66 -14.31 19.38
N ASP A 211 12.95 -14.56 19.16
CA ASP A 211 13.75 -15.56 19.89
C ASP A 211 13.85 -15.30 21.39
N SER A 212 13.68 -14.05 21.81
CA SER A 212 13.77 -13.65 23.22
C SER A 212 12.44 -13.71 23.98
N LEU A 213 11.37 -14.19 23.32
CA LEU A 213 10.01 -14.32 23.86
C LEU A 213 9.70 -15.75 24.28
#